data_AF-A0A8H7TMG2-F1
#
_entry.id   AF-A0A8H7TMG2-F1
#
_cell.length_a   1.000
_cell.length_b   1.000
_cell.length_c   1.000
_cell.angle_alpha   90.00
_cell.angle_beta   90.00
_cell.angle_gamma   90.00
#
_symmetry.space_group_name_H-M   'P 1'
#
loop_
_entity.id
_entity.type
_entity.pdbx_description
1 polymer ?
#
loop_
_entity_poly.entity_id
_entity_poly.type
_entity_poly.pdbx_seq_one_letter_code
_entity_poly.pdbx_strand_id
1 'polypeptide(L)'
;MPAIHILDLPGEIVDNILQQAILVRVLPIGDYESPTGIPRVLRLRLVCKSFDAIFRPALFATRIFDTYLPISTYQPTQALRYWPIRNNHGAQQLWHAYLVYRVQNETEPLAHRYVEIRTAAERLFNTNLTGLTLQSIIESVCWLALASVAGKIALKTYNDHFVIKNGADLNLLSAAAYLNCQDVVKRLLAEGIDPTQHDDLLPAAIEAAALAGHADMLQILQESLPDMVRPPADRETNPRGFIGHATLPTVLCKGKADPQAVVGAAMNGDVELLKMALYPLLGGIHGAPIILSSLMER
;
A
#
# COMPACT_ATOMS: atom_id res chain seq x y z
N MET A 1 -41.81 33.10 1.58
CA MET A 1 -40.81 32.66 0.58
C MET A 1 -40.55 31.19 0.85
N PRO A 2 -40.72 30.28 -0.13
CA PRO A 2 -40.41 28.87 0.09
C PRO A 2 -38.91 28.77 0.43
N ALA A 3 -38.59 28.07 1.51
CA ALA A 3 -37.20 27.82 1.89
C ALA A 3 -36.57 26.95 0.81
N ILE A 4 -35.69 27.54 0.00
CA ILE A 4 -34.93 26.80 -1.01
C ILE A 4 -34.01 25.84 -0.25
N HIS A 5 -34.20 24.54 -0.42
CA HIS A 5 -33.33 23.56 0.20
C HIS A 5 -32.01 23.58 -0.57
N ILE A 6 -30.87 23.48 0.14
CA ILE A 6 -29.55 23.55 -0.51
C ILE A 6 -29.33 22.44 -1.55
N LEU A 7 -30.07 21.33 -1.43
CA LEU A 7 -30.06 20.21 -2.38
C LEU A 7 -30.86 20.49 -3.66
N ASP A 8 -31.68 21.53 -3.69
CA ASP A 8 -32.49 21.93 -4.86
C ASP A 8 -31.71 22.86 -5.80
N LEU A 9 -30.49 23.26 -5.40
CA LEU A 9 -29.59 24.08 -6.21
C LEU A 9 -28.90 23.24 -7.30
N PRO A 10 -28.48 23.86 -8.41
CA PRO A 10 -27.64 23.20 -9.43
C PRO A 10 -26.39 22.58 -8.80
N GLY A 11 -26.03 21.36 -9.23
CA GLY A 11 -24.93 20.58 -8.65
C GLY A 11 -23.59 21.33 -8.59
N GLU A 12 -23.24 22.07 -9.64
CA GLU A 12 -22.01 22.88 -9.69
C GLU A 12 -21.94 23.95 -8.60
N ILE A 13 -23.09 24.58 -8.27
CA ILE A 13 -23.16 25.60 -7.23
C ILE A 13 -23.01 24.93 -5.86
N VAL A 14 -23.67 23.79 -5.66
CA VAL A 14 -23.56 23.01 -4.43
C VAL A 14 -22.11 22.56 -4.21
N ASP A 15 -21.44 22.05 -5.24
CA ASP A 15 -20.05 21.60 -5.17
C ASP A 15 -19.11 22.74 -4.78
N ASN A 16 -19.26 23.91 -5.39
CA ASN A 16 -18.46 25.09 -5.06
C ASN A 16 -18.70 25.56 -3.62
N ILE A 17 -19.96 25.61 -3.16
CA ILE A 17 -20.30 25.95 -1.78
C ILE A 17 -19.65 24.95 -0.81
N LEU A 18 -19.75 23.65 -1.10
CA LEU A 18 -19.18 22.60 -0.26
C LEU A 18 -17.66 22.68 -0.20
N GLN A 19 -16.98 22.85 -1.34
CA GLN A 19 -15.52 23.00 -1.37
C GLN A 19 -15.06 24.20 -0.54
N GLN A 20 -15.69 25.37 -0.70
CA GLN A 20 -15.36 26.55 0.10
C GLN A 20 -15.66 26.33 1.59
N ALA A 21 -16.80 25.71 1.91
CA ALA A 21 -17.17 25.36 3.27
C ALA A 21 -16.16 24.41 3.94
N ILE A 22 -15.56 23.49 3.18
CA ILE A 22 -14.50 22.60 3.63
C ILE A 22 -13.22 23.39 3.88
N LEU A 23 -12.76 24.18 2.91
CA LEU A 23 -11.51 24.95 3.00
C LEU A 23 -11.51 25.93 4.18
N VAL A 24 -12.63 26.65 4.40
CA VAL A 24 -12.77 27.57 5.54
C VAL A 24 -12.63 26.86 6.89
N ARG A 25 -13.04 25.60 6.99
CA ARG A 25 -12.96 24.80 8.22
C ARG A 25 -11.59 24.17 8.44
N VAL A 26 -10.72 24.17 7.43
CA VAL A 26 -9.34 23.68 7.50
C VAL A 26 -8.35 24.80 7.85
N LEU A 27 -8.68 26.06 7.55
CA LEU A 27 -7.83 27.22 7.88
C LEU A 27 -7.51 27.28 9.39
N PRO A 28 -6.24 27.55 9.75
CA PRO A 28 -5.85 27.68 11.15
C PRO A 28 -6.54 28.90 11.78
N ILE A 29 -7.25 28.66 12.88
CA ILE A 29 -7.81 29.73 13.71
C ILE A 29 -6.75 30.04 14.78
N GLY A 30 -5.84 30.97 14.49
CA GLY A 30 -4.85 31.51 15.43
C GLY A 30 -3.43 30.93 15.32
N ASP A 31 -2.50 31.54 16.08
CA ASP A 31 -1.04 31.34 16.01
C ASP A 31 -0.52 29.98 16.54
N TYR A 32 -1.41 29.03 16.87
CA TYR A 32 -1.01 27.70 17.34
C TYR A 32 -1.28 26.65 16.25
N GLU A 33 -0.17 26.11 15.71
CA GLU A 33 -0.07 25.02 14.75
C GLU A 33 -0.66 23.71 15.30
N SER A 34 -1.98 23.59 15.31
CA SER A 34 -2.65 22.30 15.57
C SER A 34 -3.48 21.91 14.35
N PRO A 35 -3.22 20.75 13.70
CA PRO A 35 -3.95 20.31 12.51
C PRO A 35 -5.34 19.79 12.92
N THR A 36 -6.23 20.68 13.35
CA THR A 36 -7.50 20.31 14.01
C THR A 36 -8.74 20.66 13.19
N GLY A 37 -8.57 20.92 11.88
CA GLY A 37 -9.67 21.17 10.94
C GLY A 37 -10.34 19.90 10.41
N ILE A 38 -9.59 18.82 10.14
CA ILE A 38 -10.13 17.64 9.44
C ILE A 38 -11.24 16.91 10.22
N PRO A 39 -11.12 16.66 11.55
CA PRO A 39 -12.23 16.09 12.30
C PRO A 39 -13.49 16.96 12.27
N ARG A 40 -13.35 18.29 12.18
CA ARG A 40 -14.48 19.24 12.07
C ARG A 40 -15.12 19.16 10.68
N VAL A 41 -14.32 19.04 9.63
CA VAL A 41 -14.78 18.82 8.26
C VAL A 41 -15.54 17.50 8.14
N LEU A 42 -15.01 16.41 8.72
CA LEU A 42 -15.64 15.09 8.64
C LEU A 42 -16.98 15.00 9.38
N ARG A 43 -17.28 15.91 10.33
CA ARG A 43 -18.61 15.99 10.95
C ARG A 43 -19.71 16.41 9.97
N LEU A 44 -19.37 17.13 8.89
CA LEU A 44 -20.36 17.50 7.86
C LEU A 44 -20.95 16.27 7.16
N ARG A 45 -20.25 15.14 7.17
CA ARG A 45 -20.74 13.86 6.64
C ARG A 45 -21.92 13.29 7.42
N LEU A 46 -22.10 13.73 8.67
CA LEU A 46 -23.11 13.18 9.59
C LEU A 46 -24.49 13.81 9.44
N VAL A 47 -24.68 14.74 8.49
CA VAL A 47 -25.97 15.43 8.28
C VAL A 47 -27.04 14.45 7.78
N CYS A 48 -26.83 13.82 6.62
CA CYS A 48 -27.68 12.75 6.09
C CYS A 48 -26.95 11.96 4.98
N LYS A 49 -27.48 10.79 4.58
CA LYS A 49 -26.87 9.94 3.55
C LYS A 49 -26.73 10.64 2.19
N SER A 50 -27.77 11.38 1.79
CA SER A 50 -27.76 12.15 0.53
C SER A 50 -26.69 13.24 0.54
N PHE A 51 -26.49 13.88 1.69
CA PHE A 51 -25.45 14.88 1.88
C PHE A 51 -24.04 14.24 1.89
N ASP A 52 -23.84 13.09 2.54
CA ASP A 52 -22.55 12.37 2.49
C ASP A 52 -22.16 12.00 1.05
N ALA A 53 -23.14 11.64 0.21
CA ALA A 53 -22.90 11.28 -1.18
C ALA A 53 -22.33 12.44 -2.03
N ILE A 54 -22.87 13.65 -1.88
CA ILE A 54 -22.35 14.86 -2.57
C ILE A 54 -21.12 15.45 -1.89
N PHE A 55 -20.98 15.26 -0.58
CA PHE A 55 -19.85 15.79 0.18
C PHE A 55 -18.53 15.11 -0.16
N ARG A 56 -18.53 13.79 -0.39
CA ARG A 56 -17.30 13.03 -0.65
C ARG A 56 -16.54 13.49 -1.90
N PRO A 57 -17.16 13.65 -3.09
CA PRO A 57 -16.48 14.22 -4.25
C PRO A 57 -15.91 15.61 -3.99
N ALA A 58 -16.68 16.50 -3.36
CA ALA A 58 -16.23 17.84 -3.00
C ALA A 58 -15.02 17.80 -2.03
N LEU A 59 -15.06 16.92 -1.03
CA LEU A 59 -13.94 16.69 -0.11
C LEU A 59 -12.68 16.25 -0.85
N PHE A 60 -12.79 15.29 -1.77
CA PHE A 60 -11.64 14.80 -2.50
C PHE A 60 -11.08 15.84 -3.48
N ALA A 61 -11.95 16.65 -4.10
CA ALA A 61 -11.57 17.77 -4.95
C ALA A 61 -10.74 18.82 -4.19
N THR A 62 -11.02 19.06 -2.90
CA THR A 62 -10.22 20.00 -2.09
C THR A 62 -8.78 19.55 -1.79
N ARG A 63 -8.46 18.26 -2.02
CA ARG A 63 -7.14 17.65 -1.75
C ARG A 63 -6.57 17.89 -0.33
N ILE A 64 -7.42 18.21 0.65
CA ILE A 64 -6.97 18.54 2.02
C ILE A 64 -6.18 17.41 2.69
N PHE A 65 -6.40 16.17 2.28
CA PHE A 65 -5.70 15.01 2.80
C PHE A 65 -4.20 14.99 2.45
N ASP A 66 -3.77 15.71 1.41
CA ASP A 66 -2.34 15.88 1.09
C ASP A 66 -1.58 16.68 2.14
N THR A 67 -2.26 17.65 2.74
CA THR A 67 -1.69 18.50 3.79
C THR A 67 -1.72 17.83 5.15
N TYR A 68 -2.49 16.74 5.28
CA TYR A 68 -2.59 15.98 6.51
C TYR A 68 -1.43 15.00 6.62
N LEU A 69 -0.30 15.50 7.08
CA LEU A 69 0.68 14.63 7.72
C LEU A 69 0.03 14.04 8.98
N PRO A 70 -0.06 12.71 9.15
CA PRO A 70 -0.10 12.17 10.49
C PRO A 70 1.20 12.63 11.17
N ILE A 71 1.09 13.66 12.03
CA ILE A 71 2.18 14.17 12.84
C ILE A 71 2.79 12.99 13.59
N SER A 72 3.95 12.52 13.12
CA SER A 72 5.16 12.33 13.90
C SER A 72 6.17 11.57 13.06
N THR A 73 7.24 12.27 12.69
CA THR A 73 8.49 11.70 12.17
C THR A 73 9.21 10.80 13.18
N TYR A 74 8.68 10.64 14.39
CA TYR A 74 9.16 9.73 15.42
C TYR A 74 8.23 8.55 15.71
N GLN A 75 6.94 8.66 15.38
CA GLN A 75 5.94 7.63 15.60
C GLN A 75 4.79 7.83 14.59
N PRO A 76 4.93 7.40 13.32
CA PRO A 76 3.77 7.30 12.44
C PRO A 76 2.71 6.53 13.22
N THR A 77 1.52 7.12 13.40
CA THR A 77 0.47 6.63 14.30
C THR A 77 0.44 5.11 14.31
N GLN A 78 0.95 4.51 15.40
CA GLN A 78 1.05 3.06 15.58
C GLN A 78 -0.31 2.37 15.34
N ALA A 79 -1.40 3.14 15.51
CA ALA A 79 -2.78 2.77 15.29
C ALA A 79 -3.17 2.45 13.82
N LEU A 80 -2.39 2.77 12.80
CA LEU A 80 -2.61 2.27 11.43
C LEU A 80 -1.54 1.26 11.00
N ARG A 81 -0.35 1.33 11.60
CA ARG A 81 0.80 0.48 11.31
C ARG A 81 0.61 -0.99 11.75
N TYR A 82 -0.13 -1.21 12.84
CA TYR A 82 -0.49 -2.55 13.34
C TYR A 82 -1.98 -2.85 13.24
N TRP A 83 -2.71 -2.05 12.44
CA TRP A 83 -4.15 -2.21 12.24
C TRP A 83 -4.53 -2.89 10.91
N PRO A 84 -3.72 -3.76 10.26
CA PRO A 84 -4.21 -4.52 9.12
C PRO A 84 -5.03 -5.71 9.62
N ILE A 85 -5.93 -5.51 10.58
CA ILE A 85 -7.05 -6.43 10.74
C ILE A 85 -8.03 -5.94 9.68
N ARG A 86 -8.32 -6.78 8.66
CA ARG A 86 -9.26 -6.58 7.55
C ARG A 86 -10.72 -6.32 8.02
N ASN A 87 -10.91 -5.39 8.95
CA ASN A 87 -12.18 -5.03 9.56
C ASN A 87 -12.75 -3.74 8.97
N ASN A 88 -12.35 -3.39 7.73
CA ASN A 88 -13.04 -2.42 6.87
C ASN A 88 -13.48 -1.15 7.63
N HIS A 89 -12.60 -0.60 8.45
CA HIS A 89 -12.95 0.55 9.27
C HIS A 89 -13.16 1.78 8.37
N GLY A 90 -14.15 2.61 8.70
CA GLY A 90 -14.57 3.73 7.85
C GLY A 90 -13.44 4.73 7.49
N ALA A 91 -12.37 4.78 8.29
CA ALA A 91 -11.19 5.59 7.97
C ALA A 91 -10.36 4.99 6.82
N GLN A 92 -10.09 3.69 6.82
CA GLN A 92 -9.35 3.02 5.73
C GLN A 92 -10.12 3.09 4.42
N GLN A 93 -11.45 2.89 4.46
CA GLN A 93 -12.30 3.05 3.28
C GLN A 93 -12.30 4.47 2.72
N LEU A 94 -12.28 5.48 3.60
CA LEU A 94 -12.21 6.88 3.17
C LEU A 94 -10.86 7.19 2.51
N TRP A 95 -9.75 6.75 3.10
CA TRP A 95 -8.42 6.92 2.54
C TRP A 95 -8.26 6.16 1.23
N HIS A 96 -8.72 4.91 1.16
CA HIS A 96 -8.75 4.15 -0.08
C HIS A 96 -9.53 4.87 -1.18
N ALA A 97 -10.75 5.33 -0.90
CA ALA A 97 -11.55 6.07 -1.87
C ALA A 97 -10.88 7.38 -2.31
N TYR A 98 -10.18 8.07 -1.40
CA TYR A 98 -9.40 9.25 -1.74
C TYR A 98 -8.20 8.89 -2.64
N LEU A 99 -7.47 7.82 -2.34
CA LEU A 99 -6.37 7.33 -3.16
C LEU A 99 -6.85 6.97 -4.57
N VAL A 100 -7.97 6.24 -4.70
CA VAL A 100 -8.58 5.92 -6.01
C VAL A 100 -8.93 7.19 -6.78
N TYR A 101 -9.58 8.16 -6.12
CA TYR A 101 -9.89 9.45 -6.74
C TYR A 101 -8.63 10.16 -7.25
N ARG A 102 -7.54 10.14 -6.47
CA ARG A 102 -6.27 10.75 -6.86
C ARG A 102 -5.62 10.01 -8.02
N VAL A 103 -5.54 8.69 -7.94
CA VAL A 103 -5.02 7.86 -9.03
C VAL A 103 -5.82 8.10 -10.32
N GLN A 104 -7.10 8.39 -10.29
CA GLN A 104 -7.89 8.69 -11.51
C GLN A 104 -7.75 10.14 -12.01
N ASN A 105 -7.77 11.11 -11.09
CA ASN A 105 -7.93 12.54 -11.43
C ASN A 105 -6.64 13.36 -11.28
N GLU A 106 -5.49 12.70 -11.07
CA GLU A 106 -4.23 13.41 -10.95
C GLU A 106 -3.81 14.06 -12.27
N THR A 107 -3.47 15.35 -12.16
CA THR A 107 -3.01 16.22 -13.25
C THR A 107 -1.69 16.89 -12.91
N GLU A 108 -1.23 16.82 -11.66
CA GLU A 108 0.00 17.47 -11.21
C GLU A 108 1.25 16.68 -11.64
N PRO A 109 2.26 17.33 -12.23
CA PRO A 109 3.49 16.66 -12.65
C PRO A 109 4.35 16.18 -11.47
N LEU A 110 4.20 16.81 -10.29
CA LEU A 110 4.94 16.43 -9.07
C LEU A 110 4.33 15.22 -8.35
N ALA A 111 3.12 14.80 -8.74
CA ALA A 111 2.37 13.70 -8.15
C ALA A 111 2.72 12.34 -8.78
N HIS A 112 4.01 12.13 -9.07
CA HIS A 112 4.55 10.98 -9.82
C HIS A 112 4.08 9.62 -9.28
N ARG A 113 3.99 9.45 -7.95
CA ARG A 113 3.57 8.18 -7.32
C ARG A 113 2.13 7.77 -7.65
N TYR A 114 1.18 8.70 -7.75
CA TYR A 114 -0.20 8.37 -8.14
C TYR A 114 -0.27 7.95 -9.61
N VAL A 115 0.54 8.60 -10.45
CA VAL A 115 0.68 8.25 -11.88
C VAL A 115 1.34 6.88 -12.03
N GLU A 116 2.34 6.54 -11.23
CA GLU A 116 2.96 5.20 -11.21
C GLU A 116 1.97 4.09 -10.87
N ILE A 117 1.06 4.31 -9.93
CA ILE A 117 -0.03 3.35 -9.63
C ILE A 117 -0.94 3.20 -10.86
N ARG A 118 -1.32 4.31 -11.50
CA ARG A 118 -2.17 4.30 -12.70
C ARG A 118 -1.51 3.53 -13.84
N THR A 119 -0.24 3.82 -14.13
CA THR A 119 0.49 3.17 -15.23
C THR A 119 0.72 1.69 -14.97
N ALA A 120 0.99 1.28 -13.73
CA ALA A 120 1.05 -0.13 -13.35
C ALA A 120 -0.30 -0.84 -13.59
N ALA A 121 -1.42 -0.22 -13.18
CA ALA A 121 -2.76 -0.76 -13.40
C ALA A 121 -3.12 -0.86 -14.90
N GLU A 122 -2.77 0.14 -15.71
CA GLU A 122 -2.97 0.13 -17.16
C GLU A 122 -2.12 -0.96 -17.85
N ARG A 123 -0.86 -1.13 -17.43
CA ARG A 123 0.01 -2.20 -17.94
C ARG A 123 -0.59 -3.58 -17.65
N LEU A 124 -1.14 -3.79 -16.45
CA LEU A 124 -1.82 -5.05 -16.10
C LEU A 124 -3.10 -5.25 -16.89
N PHE A 125 -3.91 -4.21 -17.04
CA PHE A 125 -5.13 -4.27 -17.85
C PHE A 125 -4.83 -4.69 -19.30
N ASN A 126 -3.77 -4.13 -19.90
CA ASN A 126 -3.35 -4.46 -21.26
C ASN A 126 -2.83 -5.90 -21.43
N THR A 127 -2.49 -6.60 -20.34
CA THR A 127 -2.07 -8.01 -20.38
C THR A 127 -3.22 -9.02 -20.37
N ASN A 128 -4.47 -8.57 -20.49
CA ASN A 128 -5.69 -9.38 -20.54
C ASN A 128 -5.93 -10.25 -19.29
N LEU A 129 -5.93 -9.62 -18.11
CA LEU A 129 -6.49 -10.23 -16.90
C LEU A 129 -7.96 -10.59 -17.13
N THR A 130 -8.29 -11.87 -17.04
CA THR A 130 -9.63 -12.38 -17.31
C THR A 130 -10.67 -11.74 -16.37
N GLY A 131 -11.56 -10.91 -16.91
CA GLY A 131 -12.79 -10.44 -16.25
C GLY A 131 -12.70 -9.20 -15.36
N LEU A 132 -11.52 -8.60 -15.14
CA LEU A 132 -11.38 -7.42 -14.28
C LEU A 132 -11.43 -6.12 -15.07
N THR A 133 -12.19 -5.14 -14.57
CA THR A 133 -12.20 -3.77 -15.12
C THR A 133 -10.95 -3.01 -14.65
N LEU A 134 -10.47 -2.04 -15.45
CA LEU A 134 -9.38 -1.15 -15.04
C LEU A 134 -9.66 -0.52 -13.66
N GLN A 135 -10.92 -0.19 -13.39
CA GLN A 135 -11.36 0.33 -12.11
C GLN A 135 -11.11 -0.64 -10.96
N SER A 136 -11.47 -1.91 -11.12
CA SER A 136 -11.24 -2.94 -10.11
C SER A 136 -9.76 -3.17 -9.85
N ILE A 137 -8.92 -3.05 -10.89
CA ILE A 137 -7.46 -3.14 -10.77
C ILE A 137 -6.94 -1.95 -9.95
N ILE A 138 -7.33 -0.72 -10.30
CA ILE A 138 -6.95 0.50 -9.56
C ILE A 138 -7.36 0.38 -8.09
N GLU A 139 -8.59 -0.04 -7.81
CA GLU A 139 -9.07 -0.23 -6.44
C GLU A 139 -8.23 -1.24 -5.67
N SER A 140 -7.88 -2.37 -6.30
CA SER A 140 -7.07 -3.42 -5.68
C SER A 140 -5.65 -2.93 -5.39
N VAL A 141 -5.02 -2.24 -6.35
CA VAL A 141 -3.67 -1.69 -6.17
C VAL A 141 -3.67 -0.55 -5.14
N CYS A 142 -4.73 0.25 -5.05
CA CYS A 142 -4.85 1.27 -4.01
C CYS A 142 -4.98 0.64 -2.60
N TRP A 143 -5.63 -0.51 -2.46
CA TRP A 143 -5.62 -1.26 -1.20
C TRP A 143 -4.23 -1.77 -0.85
N LEU A 144 -3.49 -2.30 -1.83
CA LEU A 144 -2.11 -2.74 -1.65
C LEU A 144 -1.20 -1.59 -1.22
N ALA A 145 -1.32 -0.43 -1.88
CA ALA A 145 -0.58 0.78 -1.55
C ALA A 145 -0.89 1.27 -0.12
N LEU A 146 -2.18 1.24 0.26
CA LEU A 146 -2.60 1.61 1.61
C LEU A 146 -2.07 0.64 2.68
N ALA A 147 -2.06 -0.67 2.39
CA ALA A 147 -1.58 -1.71 3.30
C ALA A 147 -0.09 -1.58 3.60
N SER A 148 0.70 -1.17 2.61
CA SER A 148 2.14 -0.98 2.77
C SER A 148 2.47 0.38 3.39
N VAL A 149 1.68 1.43 3.13
CA VAL A 149 2.24 2.80 3.20
C VAL A 149 1.23 3.90 3.56
N ALA A 150 0.21 3.67 4.38
CA ALA A 150 -0.75 4.73 4.76
C ALA A 150 -0.14 6.01 5.43
N GLY A 151 1.19 6.15 5.52
CA GLY A 151 1.89 7.40 5.82
C GLY A 151 2.82 7.97 4.74
N LYS A 152 3.35 7.22 3.75
CA LYS A 152 4.35 7.77 2.79
C LYS A 152 3.78 8.20 1.43
N ILE A 153 2.61 7.70 0.99
CA ILE A 153 2.04 8.06 -0.34
C ILE A 153 1.58 9.53 -0.37
N ALA A 154 1.02 10.02 0.74
CA ALA A 154 0.60 11.41 0.90
C ALA A 154 1.76 12.36 1.22
N LEU A 155 2.97 11.84 1.50
CA LEU A 155 4.16 12.67 1.62
C LEU A 155 4.57 13.09 0.22
N LYS A 156 4.02 14.23 -0.20
CA LYS A 156 4.60 15.07 -1.24
C LYS A 156 6.12 15.10 -0.97
N THR A 157 6.90 14.53 -1.88
CA THR A 157 8.35 14.73 -1.96
C THR A 157 9.17 14.30 -0.73
N TYR A 158 8.93 13.13 -0.11
CA TYR A 158 9.98 12.52 0.74
C TYR A 158 10.85 11.59 -0.13
N ASN A 159 11.90 12.18 -0.70
CA ASN A 159 12.97 11.61 -1.51
C ASN A 159 12.73 11.45 -3.02
N ASP A 160 12.91 12.56 -3.75
CA ASP A 160 13.50 12.54 -5.11
C ASP A 160 14.92 11.92 -5.13
N HIS A 161 15.46 11.52 -3.97
CA HIS A 161 16.82 11.03 -3.77
C HIS A 161 17.00 9.51 -3.85
N PHE A 162 15.93 8.72 -3.98
CA PHE A 162 16.03 7.27 -4.09
C PHE A 162 15.23 6.75 -5.28
N VAL A 163 15.57 7.21 -6.49
CA VAL A 163 15.10 6.57 -7.72
C VAL A 163 15.71 5.18 -7.75
N ILE A 164 14.95 4.18 -7.30
CA ILE A 164 15.37 2.79 -7.45
C ILE A 164 15.34 2.48 -8.94
N LYS A 165 16.47 1.97 -9.45
CA LYS A 165 16.54 1.47 -10.82
C LYS A 165 15.44 0.42 -11.01
N ASN A 166 14.58 0.62 -12.02
CA ASN A 166 13.40 -0.21 -12.32
C ASN A 166 12.21 -0.08 -11.35
N GLY A 167 12.06 1.04 -10.61
CA GLY A 167 10.93 1.26 -9.70
C GLY A 167 9.54 1.00 -10.31
N ALA A 168 9.32 1.43 -11.56
CA ALA A 168 8.09 1.15 -12.28
C ALA A 168 7.82 -0.35 -12.51
N ASP A 169 8.87 -1.14 -12.77
CA ASP A 169 8.74 -2.59 -12.99
C ASP A 169 8.64 -3.36 -11.67
N LEU A 170 9.26 -2.87 -10.60
CA LEU A 170 9.03 -3.37 -9.22
C LEU A 170 7.58 -3.17 -8.79
N ASN A 171 7.03 -1.98 -9.06
CA ASN A 171 5.62 -1.68 -8.78
C ASN A 171 4.68 -2.55 -9.63
N LEU A 172 5.02 -2.77 -10.90
CA LEU A 172 4.27 -3.69 -11.76
C LEU A 172 4.34 -5.13 -11.23
N LEU A 173 5.52 -5.62 -10.84
CA LEU A 173 5.71 -6.96 -10.30
C LEU A 173 4.90 -7.16 -9.00
N SER A 174 4.91 -6.16 -8.13
CA SER A 174 4.13 -6.16 -6.88
C SER A 174 2.63 -6.22 -7.13
N ALA A 175 2.12 -5.35 -8.01
CA ALA A 175 0.70 -5.35 -8.37
C ALA A 175 0.28 -6.65 -9.09
N ALA A 176 1.13 -7.18 -9.97
CA ALA A 176 0.92 -8.46 -10.64
C ALA A 176 0.83 -9.61 -9.63
N ALA A 177 1.72 -9.62 -8.62
CA ALA A 177 1.75 -10.62 -7.57
C ALA A 177 0.49 -10.59 -6.70
N TYR A 178 0.05 -9.38 -6.35
CA TYR A 178 -1.17 -9.17 -5.57
C TYR A 178 -2.44 -9.58 -6.30
N LEU A 179 -2.47 -9.49 -7.63
CA LEU A 179 -3.61 -9.86 -8.48
C LEU A 179 -3.50 -11.28 -9.07
N ASN A 180 -2.50 -12.06 -8.66
CA ASN A 180 -2.23 -13.43 -9.14
C ASN A 180 -1.95 -13.53 -10.65
N CYS A 181 -1.28 -12.54 -11.23
CA CYS A 181 -0.98 -12.46 -12.66
C CYS A 181 0.27 -13.27 -13.01
N GLN A 182 0.19 -14.60 -13.00
CA GLN A 182 1.35 -15.49 -13.18
C GLN A 182 2.18 -15.20 -14.44
N ASP A 183 1.53 -14.90 -15.57
CA ASP A 183 2.24 -14.65 -16.84
C ASP A 183 3.10 -13.38 -16.81
N VAL A 184 2.61 -12.34 -16.13
CA VAL A 184 3.34 -11.08 -15.95
C VAL A 184 4.49 -11.28 -14.96
N VAL A 185 4.22 -11.96 -13.84
CA VAL A 185 5.23 -12.27 -12.83
C VAL A 185 6.38 -13.08 -13.43
N LYS A 186 6.09 -14.20 -14.12
CA LYS A 186 7.11 -15.05 -14.74
C LYS A 186 7.98 -14.29 -15.75
N ARG A 187 7.38 -13.39 -16.54
CA ARG A 187 8.09 -12.54 -17.50
C ARG A 187 9.05 -11.59 -16.82
N LEU A 188 8.57 -10.85 -15.81
CA LEU A 188 9.38 -9.87 -15.06
C LEU A 188 10.51 -10.55 -14.26
N LEU A 189 10.27 -11.75 -13.72
CA LEU A 189 11.33 -12.55 -13.10
C LEU A 189 12.39 -12.99 -14.12
N ALA A 190 11.99 -13.38 -15.34
CA ALA A 190 12.93 -13.72 -16.41
C ALA A 190 13.76 -12.52 -16.90
N GLU A 191 13.24 -11.30 -16.75
CA GLU A 191 13.96 -10.04 -16.98
C GLU A 191 14.96 -9.69 -15.85
N GLY A 192 15.01 -10.48 -14.78
CA GLY A 192 15.97 -10.34 -13.67
C GLY A 192 15.52 -9.36 -12.58
N ILE A 193 14.22 -9.06 -12.50
CA ILE A 193 13.66 -8.19 -11.45
C ILE A 193 13.59 -9.00 -10.14
N ASP A 194 14.28 -8.53 -9.10
CA ASP A 194 14.34 -9.17 -7.78
C ASP A 194 12.97 -9.00 -7.05
N PRO A 195 12.25 -10.09 -6.75
CA PRO A 195 10.92 -10.02 -6.11
C PRO A 195 10.95 -9.62 -4.64
N THR A 196 12.14 -9.48 -4.02
CA THR A 196 12.34 -8.96 -2.66
C THR A 196 12.61 -7.45 -2.62
N GLN A 197 12.74 -6.80 -3.78
CA GLN A 197 12.94 -5.36 -3.86
C GLN A 197 11.60 -4.62 -3.97
N HIS A 198 11.56 -3.39 -3.47
CA HIS A 198 10.42 -2.49 -3.59
C HIS A 198 10.88 -1.04 -3.66
N ASP A 199 10.08 -0.19 -4.29
CA ASP A 199 10.33 1.26 -4.43
C ASP A 199 9.53 2.10 -3.44
N ASP A 200 9.20 1.52 -2.28
CA ASP A 200 8.51 2.17 -1.16
C ASP A 200 7.08 2.67 -1.48
N LEU A 201 6.63 2.60 -2.73
CA LEU A 201 5.27 2.88 -3.17
C LEU A 201 4.34 1.71 -2.91
N LEU A 202 4.77 0.52 -3.32
CA LEU A 202 4.10 -0.77 -3.12
C LEU A 202 5.05 -1.68 -2.33
N PRO A 203 4.53 -2.68 -1.60
CA PRO A 203 5.37 -3.66 -0.93
C PRO A 203 6.11 -4.53 -1.95
N ALA A 204 7.09 -5.32 -1.51
CA ALA A 204 7.76 -6.26 -2.39
C ALA A 204 6.78 -7.29 -2.96
N ALA A 205 7.10 -7.87 -4.12
CA ALA A 205 6.21 -8.81 -4.78
C ALA A 205 5.92 -10.06 -3.94
N ILE A 206 6.93 -10.55 -3.21
CA ILE A 206 6.80 -11.70 -2.32
C ILE A 206 5.87 -11.41 -1.11
N GLU A 207 5.93 -10.20 -0.58
CA GLU A 207 5.01 -9.73 0.47
C GLU A 207 3.60 -9.58 -0.08
N ALA A 208 3.44 -8.99 -1.27
CA ALA A 208 2.15 -8.76 -1.91
C ALA A 208 1.41 -10.07 -2.21
N ALA A 209 2.11 -11.09 -2.72
CA ALA A 209 1.55 -12.43 -2.95
C ALA A 209 1.05 -13.07 -1.64
N ALA A 210 1.88 -13.02 -0.59
CA ALA A 210 1.55 -13.59 0.71
C ALA A 210 0.41 -12.83 1.40
N LEU A 211 0.39 -11.50 1.30
CA LEU A 211 -0.69 -10.65 1.82
C LEU A 211 -2.03 -10.93 1.13
N ALA A 212 -2.01 -11.24 -0.17
CA ALA A 212 -3.21 -11.57 -0.93
C ALA A 212 -3.72 -13.00 -0.66
N GLY A 213 -2.90 -13.87 -0.08
CA GLY A 213 -3.24 -15.28 0.12
C GLY A 213 -2.92 -16.18 -1.07
N HIS A 214 -2.10 -15.73 -2.02
CA HIS A 214 -1.80 -16.47 -3.25
C HIS A 214 -0.65 -17.45 -3.04
N ALA A 215 -0.94 -18.65 -2.52
CA ALA A 215 0.07 -19.68 -2.25
C ALA A 215 0.89 -20.07 -3.50
N ASP A 216 0.23 -20.32 -4.64
CA ASP A 216 0.93 -20.68 -5.89
C ASP A 216 1.85 -19.55 -6.38
N MET A 217 1.42 -18.30 -6.24
CA MET A 217 2.21 -17.12 -6.59
C MET A 217 3.42 -16.98 -5.67
N LEU A 218 3.22 -17.17 -4.36
CA LEU A 218 4.29 -17.15 -3.37
C LEU A 218 5.33 -18.22 -3.70
N GLN A 219 4.89 -19.43 -4.04
CA GLN A 219 5.78 -20.52 -4.45
C GLN A 219 6.61 -20.15 -5.69
N ILE A 220 5.99 -19.59 -6.74
CA ILE A 220 6.71 -19.13 -7.96
C ILE A 220 7.80 -18.12 -7.60
N LEU A 221 7.49 -17.16 -6.72
CA LEU A 221 8.44 -16.13 -6.30
C LEU A 221 9.56 -16.73 -5.44
N GLN A 222 9.25 -17.66 -4.54
CA GLN A 222 10.24 -18.36 -3.73
C GLN A 222 11.17 -19.23 -4.61
N GLU A 223 10.65 -19.93 -5.61
CA GLU A 223 11.46 -20.75 -6.52
C GLU A 223 12.45 -19.92 -7.35
N SER A 224 12.14 -18.65 -7.61
CA SER A 224 13.05 -17.72 -8.29
C SER A 224 14.21 -17.22 -7.40
N LEU A 225 14.13 -17.45 -6.09
CA LEU A 225 15.10 -16.98 -5.11
C LEU A 225 16.06 -18.09 -4.67
N PRO A 226 17.30 -17.74 -4.28
CA PRO A 226 18.25 -18.70 -3.70
C PRO A 226 17.77 -19.24 -2.35
N ASP A 227 18.18 -20.45 -1.96
CA ASP A 227 17.68 -21.13 -0.74
C ASP A 227 17.82 -20.27 0.53
N MET A 228 18.99 -19.67 0.76
CA MET A 228 19.20 -18.64 1.77
C MET A 228 20.57 -18.00 1.56
N VAL A 229 20.62 -16.69 1.30
CA VAL A 229 21.86 -15.93 1.29
C VAL A 229 21.89 -15.07 2.54
N ARG A 230 22.72 -15.47 3.51
CA ARG A 230 23.11 -14.56 4.58
C ARG A 230 24.08 -13.54 3.96
N PRO A 231 23.82 -12.22 4.04
CA PRO A 231 24.79 -11.25 3.56
C PRO A 231 26.14 -11.46 4.29
N PRO A 232 27.28 -11.21 3.62
CA PRO A 232 28.59 -11.33 4.25
C PRO A 232 28.62 -10.53 5.56
N ALA A 233 29.38 -11.04 6.54
CA ALA A 233 29.51 -10.41 7.85
C ALA A 233 30.52 -9.24 7.82
N ASP A 234 30.42 -8.34 6.84
CA ASP A 234 31.19 -7.11 6.84
C ASP A 234 30.52 -6.09 7.80
N ARG A 235 31.22 -5.87 8.93
CA ARG A 235 30.80 -5.01 10.04
C ARG A 235 30.67 -3.52 9.69
N GLU A 236 31.00 -3.10 8.47
CA GLU A 236 31.09 -1.69 8.08
C GLU A 236 29.96 -1.23 7.14
N THR A 237 29.18 -2.17 6.62
CA THR A 237 28.11 -1.98 5.63
C THR A 237 26.88 -2.75 6.07
N ASN A 238 26.56 -2.69 7.36
CA ASN A 238 25.19 -2.88 7.80
C ASN A 238 24.48 -1.54 7.56
N PRO A 239 23.90 -1.24 6.36
CA PRO A 239 22.96 -0.15 6.32
C PRO A 239 21.93 -0.53 7.36
N ARG A 240 21.75 0.32 8.36
CA ARG A 240 20.54 0.31 9.18
C ARG A 240 19.39 0.56 8.21
N GLY A 241 18.99 -0.49 7.49
CA GLY A 241 17.91 -0.48 6.54
C GLY A 241 16.67 -0.15 7.35
N PHE A 242 16.12 1.02 7.11
CA PHE A 242 14.96 1.54 7.80
C PHE A 242 13.73 0.72 7.41
N ILE A 243 13.58 -0.50 7.94
CA ILE A 243 12.28 -1.19 7.92
C ILE A 243 11.48 -0.67 9.11
N GLY A 244 11.13 0.62 9.07
CA GLY A 244 10.32 1.34 10.06
C GLY A 244 10.71 1.12 11.54
N HIS A 245 11.43 2.05 12.16
CA HIS A 245 11.62 2.28 13.62
C HIS A 245 11.99 1.10 14.56
N ALA A 246 12.05 -0.16 14.12
CA ALA A 246 12.61 -1.24 14.91
C ALA A 246 14.09 -1.35 14.56
N THR A 247 14.97 -0.91 15.46
CA THR A 247 16.41 -1.17 15.38
C THR A 247 16.65 -2.65 15.71
N LEU A 248 16.09 -3.56 14.91
CA LEU A 248 16.49 -4.96 14.95
C LEU A 248 17.75 -5.11 14.10
N PRO A 249 18.72 -5.93 14.51
CA PRO A 249 19.84 -6.27 13.64
C PRO A 249 19.26 -6.81 12.34
N THR A 250 19.44 -6.08 11.23
CA THR A 250 18.96 -6.42 9.91
C THR A 250 19.74 -7.63 9.41
N VAL A 251 19.44 -8.82 9.93
CA VAL A 251 19.80 -10.07 9.26
C VAL A 251 18.82 -10.19 8.10
N LEU A 252 19.10 -9.46 7.03
CA LEU A 252 18.33 -9.51 5.79
C LEU A 252 18.68 -10.83 5.10
N CYS A 253 18.11 -11.93 5.58
CA CYS A 253 18.15 -13.19 4.85
C CYS A 253 17.37 -12.96 3.55
N LYS A 254 18.08 -12.78 2.44
CA LYS A 254 17.46 -12.85 1.12
C LYS A 254 17.42 -14.30 0.69
N GLY A 255 16.25 -14.77 0.28
CA GLY A 255 16.10 -16.13 -0.22
C GLY A 255 14.67 -16.62 -0.17
N LYS A 256 14.49 -17.94 -0.28
CA LYS A 256 13.16 -18.56 -0.31
C LYS A 256 12.33 -18.25 0.95
N ALA A 257 12.99 -18.09 2.10
CA ALA A 257 12.37 -17.70 3.36
C ALA A 257 12.66 -16.22 3.70
N ASP A 258 12.21 -15.31 2.83
CA ASP A 258 12.39 -13.87 3.04
C ASP A 258 11.47 -13.33 4.15
N PRO A 259 11.94 -12.46 5.06
CA PRO A 259 11.13 -11.88 6.13
C PRO A 259 9.86 -11.16 5.63
N GLN A 260 9.89 -10.55 4.45
CA GLN A 260 8.75 -9.84 3.88
C GLN A 260 7.62 -10.81 3.48
N ALA A 261 7.96 -12.02 3.03
CA ALA A 261 6.98 -13.08 2.79
C ALA A 261 6.26 -13.47 4.09
N VAL A 262 7.00 -13.58 5.18
CA VAL A 262 6.49 -13.93 6.51
C VAL A 262 5.56 -12.83 7.04
N VAL A 263 5.96 -11.56 6.89
CA VAL A 263 5.12 -10.41 7.26
C VAL A 263 3.81 -10.42 6.49
N GLY A 264 3.86 -10.55 5.16
CA GLY A 264 2.66 -10.61 4.32
C GLY A 264 1.73 -11.77 4.70
N ALA A 265 2.28 -12.97 4.90
CA ALA A 265 1.49 -14.15 5.29
C ALA A 265 0.86 -13.99 6.68
N ALA A 266 1.60 -13.43 7.64
CA ALA A 266 1.10 -13.15 8.98
C ALA A 266 -0.03 -12.11 8.96
N MET A 267 0.08 -11.08 8.11
CA MET A 267 -0.97 -10.08 7.90
C MET A 267 -2.22 -10.66 7.23
N ASN A 268 -2.07 -11.63 6.33
CA ASN A 268 -3.22 -12.33 5.73
C ASN A 268 -3.97 -13.20 6.76
N GLY A 269 -3.25 -13.75 7.75
CA GLY A 269 -3.83 -14.55 8.84
C GLY A 269 -4.06 -16.02 8.49
N ASP A 270 -3.58 -16.49 7.34
CA ASP A 270 -3.60 -17.90 6.95
C ASP A 270 -2.36 -18.62 7.50
N VAL A 271 -2.60 -19.55 8.41
CA VAL A 271 -1.54 -20.32 9.10
C VAL A 271 -0.79 -21.23 8.13
N GLU A 272 -1.45 -21.79 7.11
CA GLU A 272 -0.79 -22.68 6.15
C GLU A 272 0.12 -21.88 5.20
N LEU A 273 -0.35 -20.71 4.76
CA LEU A 273 0.48 -19.78 4.01
C LEU A 273 1.68 -19.27 4.82
N LEU A 274 1.48 -19.01 6.12
CA LEU A 274 2.56 -18.62 7.03
C LEU A 274 3.60 -19.74 7.17
N LYS A 275 3.16 -21.00 7.28
CA LYS A 275 4.07 -22.16 7.26
C LYS A 275 4.83 -22.24 5.94
N MET A 276 4.19 -22.01 4.79
CA MET A 276 4.86 -21.98 3.48
C MET A 276 5.89 -20.84 3.38
N ALA A 277 5.59 -19.67 3.93
CA ALA A 277 6.54 -18.54 3.96
C ALA A 277 7.77 -18.84 4.85
N LEU A 278 7.56 -19.51 5.99
CA LEU A 278 8.63 -19.91 6.92
C LEU A 278 9.45 -21.10 6.42
N TYR A 279 8.80 -22.06 5.78
CA TYR A 279 9.35 -23.33 5.33
C TYR A 279 8.98 -23.58 3.85
N PRO A 280 9.57 -22.82 2.92
CA PRO A 280 9.39 -23.05 1.49
C PRO A 280 9.75 -24.50 1.16
N LEU A 281 8.90 -25.17 0.36
CA LEU A 281 9.15 -26.53 -0.08
C LEU A 281 10.47 -26.54 -0.86
N LEU A 282 11.53 -27.05 -0.23
CA LEU A 282 12.84 -27.24 -0.87
C LEU A 282 12.67 -28.25 -1.99
N GLY A 283 12.46 -27.78 -3.21
CA GLY A 283 12.52 -28.57 -4.42
C GLY A 283 13.92 -29.18 -4.54
N GLY A 284 14.06 -30.43 -4.07
CA GLY A 284 15.23 -31.27 -4.33
C GLY A 284 16.12 -31.58 -3.14
N ILE A 285 15.61 -32.25 -2.10
CA ILE A 285 16.41 -33.27 -1.40
C ILE A 285 15.49 -34.47 -1.13
N HIS A 286 15.90 -35.64 -1.62
CA HIS A 286 15.30 -36.92 -1.25
C HIS A 286 15.07 -37.02 0.26
N GLY A 287 13.83 -37.33 0.65
CA GLY A 287 13.48 -38.03 1.88
C GLY A 287 14.25 -37.65 3.15
N ALA A 288 13.91 -36.52 3.76
CA ALA A 288 13.94 -36.41 5.22
C ALA A 288 12.98 -35.30 5.66
N PRO A 289 11.94 -35.60 6.45
CA PRO A 289 11.22 -34.54 7.14
C PRO A 289 12.22 -33.87 8.08
N ILE A 290 12.32 -32.53 8.03
CA ILE A 290 12.99 -31.79 9.09
C ILE A 290 12.10 -31.98 10.33
N ILE A 291 12.40 -33.01 11.12
CA ILE A 291 11.72 -33.26 12.37
C ILE A 291 12.07 -32.08 13.28
N LEU A 292 11.04 -31.32 13.66
CA LEU A 292 11.05 -30.23 14.63
C LEU A 292 11.66 -30.60 16.01
N SER A 293 12.04 -31.85 16.24
CA SER A 293 12.64 -32.33 17.48
C SER A 293 14.10 -31.87 17.67
N SER A 294 14.83 -31.51 16.61
CA SER A 294 16.27 -31.18 16.74
C SER A 294 16.56 -29.73 17.16
N LEU A 295 15.55 -28.85 17.18
CA LEU A 295 15.70 -27.43 17.53
C LEU A 295 15.24 -27.08 18.95
N MET A 296 14.63 -28.02 19.69
CA MET A 296 14.19 -27.80 21.08
C MET A 296 15.15 -28.38 22.13
N GLU A 297 16.25 -29.01 21.73
CA GLU A 297 17.30 -29.47 22.64
C GLU A 297 18.63 -28.79 22.31
N ARG A 298 18.81 -27.55 22.81
CA ARG A 298 20.11 -26.98 23.20
C ARG A 298 19.93 -25.67 23.96
#